data_AF-A0A1S3QVF4-F1
#
_entry.id   AF-A0A1S3QVF4-F1
#
_cell.length_a   1.000
_cell.length_b   1.000
_cell.length_c   1.000
_cell.angle_alpha   90.00
_cell.angle_beta   90.00
_cell.angle_gamma   90.00
#
_symmetry.space_group_name_H-M   'P 1'
#
loop_
_entity.id
_entity.type
_entity.pdbx_description
1 polymer ?
#
loop_
_entity_poly.entity_id
_entity_poly.type
_entity_poly.pdbx_seq_one_letter_code
_entity_poly.pdbx_strand_id
1 'polypeptide(L)'
;MCFSVSLLSYSKKAVGPPPAHYTCYRCGKNGHYIKHCPMQMDKSVEAPKPVRTSKGIPQSFMVKAEPGTKGAMLTSTGEYAIPAIDAEAYALGKKERPPFVPREASSSEDEADPIPDELLCPICNDLMSDAVVIPCCGNSYCDDCELTQEFSNFSSPAPPHPTPPTPRLTGDLGPHFAR
;
A
#
# COMPACT_ATOMS: atom_id res chain seq x y z
N MET A 1 -4.37 41.91 2.77
CA MET A 1 -4.00 41.65 4.18
C MET A 1 -4.50 40.26 4.55
N CYS A 2 -3.63 39.25 4.51
CA CYS A 2 -3.98 37.90 4.96
C CYS A 2 -3.38 37.71 6.36
N PHE A 3 -4.23 37.61 7.37
CA PHE A 3 -3.81 37.24 8.71
C PHE A 3 -3.38 35.78 8.70
N SER A 4 -2.09 35.55 8.89
CA SER A 4 -1.50 34.24 9.13
C SER A 4 -2.08 33.65 10.43
N VAL A 5 -2.99 32.69 10.30
CA VAL A 5 -3.49 31.91 11.43
C VAL A 5 -2.42 30.90 11.82
N SER A 6 -1.64 31.24 12.85
CA SER A 6 -0.69 30.33 13.47
C SER A 6 -1.44 29.10 14.00
N LEU A 7 -1.15 27.93 13.41
CA LEU A 7 -1.52 26.64 13.97
C LEU A 7 -0.80 26.48 15.31
N LEU A 8 -1.46 26.90 16.39
CA LEU A 8 -0.99 26.66 17.74
C LEU A 8 -1.12 25.16 18.00
N SER A 9 -0.04 24.43 17.72
CA SER A 9 0.14 23.03 18.09
C SER A 9 -0.01 22.91 19.61
N TYR A 10 -1.22 22.58 20.05
CA TYR A 10 -1.54 22.34 21.46
C TYR A 10 -0.88 21.03 21.91
N SER A 11 0.43 21.08 22.13
CA SER A 11 1.12 20.08 22.94
C SER A 11 0.68 20.29 24.38
N LYS A 12 -0.32 19.52 24.81
CA LYS A 12 -0.73 19.41 26.21
C LYS A 12 0.48 18.90 27.01
N LYS A 13 1.27 19.83 27.55
CA LYS A 13 2.40 19.51 28.43
C LYS A 13 1.79 18.89 29.68
N ALA A 14 2.11 17.63 29.97
CA ALA A 14 1.71 17.00 31.22
C ALA A 14 2.51 17.69 32.34
N VAL A 15 1.88 18.66 33.01
CA VAL A 15 2.42 19.38 34.16
C VAL A 15 1.96 18.64 35.42
N GLY A 16 2.88 17.98 36.10
CA GLY A 16 2.63 17.22 37.33
C GLY A 16 3.40 15.90 37.37
N PRO A 17 3.66 15.31 38.55
CA PRO A 17 4.24 13.96 38.62
C PRO A 17 3.34 12.95 37.89
N PRO A 18 3.91 11.92 37.25
CA PRO A 18 3.10 10.89 36.61
C PRO A 18 2.24 10.15 37.65
N PRO A 19 1.08 9.58 37.25
CA PRO A 19 0.26 8.77 38.13
C PRO A 19 1.06 7.65 38.82
N ALA A 20 0.65 7.23 40.02
CA ALA A 20 1.36 6.23 40.82
C ALA A 20 1.62 4.90 40.07
N HIS A 21 0.73 4.52 39.16
CA HIS A 21 0.83 3.29 38.35
C HIS A 21 1.60 3.47 37.03
N TYR A 22 2.04 4.69 36.69
CA TYR A 22 2.81 4.93 35.49
C TYR A 22 4.26 4.47 35.68
N THR A 23 4.70 3.60 34.78
CA THR A 23 6.09 3.13 34.70
C THR A 23 6.77 3.77 33.50
N CYS A 24 7.97 4.33 33.68
CA CYS A 24 8.73 4.88 32.58
C CYS A 24 9.15 3.76 31.60
N TYR A 25 8.68 3.81 30.36
CA TYR A 25 9.00 2.81 29.33
C TYR A 25 10.46 2.83 28.85
N ARG A 26 11.28 3.79 29.30
CA ARG A 26 12.72 3.83 29.01
C ARG A 26 13.57 3.13 30.08
N CYS A 27 13.19 3.21 31.36
CA CYS A 27 14.01 2.65 32.46
C CYS A 27 13.26 1.69 33.39
N GLY A 28 11.96 1.48 33.20
CA GLY A 28 11.14 0.60 34.03
C GLY A 28 10.84 1.11 35.45
N LYS A 29 11.26 2.33 35.81
CA LYS A 29 11.03 2.92 37.15
C LYS A 29 9.80 3.85 37.14
N ASN A 30 9.11 3.94 38.28
CA ASN A 30 8.02 4.89 38.50
C ASN A 30 8.53 6.30 38.85
N GLY A 31 7.63 7.28 38.96
CA GLY A 31 7.94 8.62 39.49
C GLY A 31 8.39 9.67 38.47
N HIS A 32 8.58 9.33 37.18
CA HIS A 32 8.88 10.31 36.13
C HIS A 32 8.31 9.88 34.78
N TYR A 33 7.93 10.84 33.93
CA TYR A 33 7.57 10.56 32.53
C TYR A 33 8.79 10.18 31.70
N ILE A 34 8.58 9.41 30.63
CA ILE A 34 9.64 9.03 29.68
C ILE A 34 10.49 10.22 29.17
N LYS A 35 9.87 11.41 29.04
CA LYS A 35 10.53 12.66 28.61
C LYS A 35 11.53 13.21 29.63
N HIS A 36 11.39 12.84 30.90
CA HIS A 36 12.21 13.29 32.03
C HIS A 36 12.95 12.11 32.67
N CYS A 37 13.35 11.13 31.85
CA CYS A 37 14.05 9.95 32.34
C CYS A 37 15.49 10.30 32.72
N PRO A 38 15.94 10.04 33.95
CA PRO A 38 17.30 10.37 34.40
C PRO A 38 18.39 9.55 33.70
N MET A 39 18.04 8.44 33.05
CA MET A 39 18.95 7.56 32.29
C MET A 39 19.21 8.03 30.85
N GLN A 40 19.15 9.35 30.57
CA GLN A 40 19.14 9.89 29.21
C GLN A 40 20.46 9.75 28.43
N MET A 41 21.54 9.21 29.02
CA MET A 41 22.88 9.35 28.46
C MET A 41 23.30 8.32 27.40
N ASP A 42 22.71 7.12 27.34
CA ASP A 42 23.18 6.09 26.40
C ASP A 42 22.12 5.74 25.35
N LYS A 43 22.11 6.47 24.23
CA LYS A 43 21.28 6.18 23.05
C LYS A 43 21.61 4.85 22.35
N SER A 44 22.61 4.10 22.82
CA SER A 44 23.12 2.91 22.13
C SER A 44 22.63 1.58 22.72
N VAL A 45 22.09 1.58 23.94
CA VAL A 45 21.56 0.37 24.55
C VAL A 45 20.05 0.51 24.61
N GLU A 46 19.39 0.02 23.57
CA GLU A 46 17.94 -0.12 23.56
C GLU A 46 17.55 -0.89 24.83
N ALA A 47 16.95 -0.19 25.81
CA ALA A 47 16.55 -0.83 27.06
C ALA A 47 15.68 -2.06 26.74
N PRO A 48 15.86 -3.20 27.44
CA PRO A 48 15.06 -4.40 27.20
C PRO A 48 13.58 -4.03 27.25
N LYS A 49 12.92 -4.06 26.10
CA LYS A 49 11.48 -3.80 26.02
C LYS A 49 10.81 -4.87 26.87
N PRO A 50 9.95 -4.50 27.84
CA PRO A 50 9.31 -5.50 28.69
C PRO A 50 8.53 -6.47 27.81
N VAL A 51 8.79 -7.76 27.99
CA VAL A 51 8.15 -8.82 27.20
C VAL A 51 6.66 -8.79 27.50
N ARG A 52 5.87 -8.56 26.47
CA ARG A 52 4.41 -8.47 26.59
C ARG A 52 3.79 -9.86 26.54
N THR A 53 2.74 -10.06 27.35
CA THR A 53 1.93 -11.28 27.28
C THR A 53 1.01 -11.24 26.06
N SER A 54 0.90 -12.33 25.31
CA SER A 54 -0.01 -12.45 24.16
C SER A 54 -1.47 -12.42 24.61
N LYS A 55 -2.22 -11.38 24.21
CA LYS A 55 -3.67 -11.30 24.44
C LYS A 55 -4.39 -11.49 23.09
N GLY A 56 -5.25 -12.50 22.98
CA GLY A 56 -6.17 -12.68 21.84
C GLY A 56 -5.64 -13.48 20.63
N ILE A 57 -4.36 -13.86 20.60
CA ILE A 57 -3.82 -14.74 19.54
C ILE A 57 -3.94 -16.20 20.01
N PRO A 58 -4.56 -17.11 19.24
CA PRO A 58 -4.66 -18.51 19.62
C PRO A 58 -3.27 -19.18 19.64
N GLN A 59 -3.05 -20.11 20.57
CA GLN A 59 -1.77 -20.81 20.73
C GLN A 59 -1.34 -21.59 19.48
N SER A 60 -2.29 -22.02 18.63
CA SER A 60 -1.98 -22.72 17.37
C SER A 60 -1.21 -21.86 16.36
N PHE A 61 -1.31 -20.54 16.45
CA PHE A 61 -0.59 -19.61 15.58
C PHE A 61 0.74 -19.14 16.20
N MET A 62 1.14 -19.70 17.35
CA MET A 62 2.36 -19.34 18.07
C MET A 62 3.41 -20.45 17.97
N VAL A 63 4.66 -20.07 17.74
CA VAL A 63 5.82 -20.96 17.67
C VAL A 63 6.70 -20.70 18.89
N LYS A 64 7.20 -21.76 19.54
CA LYS A 64 8.10 -21.64 20.68
C LYS A 64 9.38 -20.90 20.29
N ALA A 65 9.77 -19.94 21.13
CA ALA A 65 10.91 -19.07 20.88
C ALA A 65 11.82 -19.01 22.11
N GLU A 66 13.09 -18.68 21.88
CA GLU A 66 14.06 -18.52 22.96
C GLU A 66 13.90 -17.14 23.66
N PRO A 67 14.27 -17.03 24.95
CA PRO A 67 14.26 -15.76 25.67
C PRO A 67 15.21 -14.75 25.00
N GLY A 68 14.64 -13.72 24.35
CA GLY A 68 15.40 -12.66 23.67
C GLY A 68 15.31 -12.69 22.14
N THR A 69 14.62 -13.65 21.54
CA THR A 69 14.32 -13.60 20.10
C THR A 69 13.43 -12.37 19.78
N LYS A 70 13.69 -11.71 18.65
CA LYS A 70 12.91 -10.55 18.20
C LYS A 70 11.44 -10.95 18.05
N GLY A 71 10.54 -10.18 18.67
CA GLY A 71 9.10 -10.46 18.64
C GLY A 71 8.62 -11.49 19.65
N ALA A 72 9.49 -12.05 20.50
CA ALA A 72 9.08 -13.00 21.53
C ALA A 72 8.11 -12.37 22.54
N MET A 73 7.01 -13.07 22.77
CA MET A 73 5.96 -12.73 23.73
C MET A 73 5.81 -13.87 24.74
N LEU A 74 5.31 -13.55 25.93
CA LEU A 74 4.94 -14.58 26.91
C LEU A 74 3.52 -15.08 26.61
N THR A 75 3.36 -16.40 26.52
CA THR A 75 2.06 -17.04 26.49
C THR A 75 1.39 -17.00 27.87
N SER A 76 0.10 -17.32 27.96
CA SER A 76 -0.60 -17.49 29.25
C SER A 76 0.00 -18.61 30.11
N THR A 77 0.67 -19.59 29.50
CA THR A 77 1.37 -20.69 30.17
C THR A 77 2.78 -20.31 30.64
N GLY A 78 3.24 -19.09 30.33
CA GLY A 78 4.57 -18.61 30.74
C GLY A 78 5.71 -19.03 29.80
N GLU A 79 5.42 -19.70 28.68
CA GLU A 79 6.41 -20.03 27.66
C GLU A 79 6.61 -18.86 26.70
N TYR A 80 7.84 -18.63 26.25
CA TYR A 80 8.15 -17.64 25.20
C TYR A 80 7.74 -18.18 23.83
N ALA A 81 7.00 -17.37 23.08
CA ALA A 81 6.56 -17.72 21.75
C ALA A 81 6.42 -16.48 20.84
N ILE A 82 6.55 -16.71 19.53
CA ILE A 82 6.40 -15.70 18.48
C ILE A 82 5.28 -16.15 17.54
N PRO A 83 4.43 -15.27 17.01
CA PRO A 83 3.49 -15.64 15.97
C PRO A 83 4.20 -16.27 14.76
N ALA A 84 3.64 -17.34 14.19
CA ALA A 84 4.24 -18.03 13.04
C ALA A 84 4.54 -17.07 11.88
N ILE A 85 3.61 -16.15 11.59
CA ILE A 85 3.77 -15.11 10.57
C ILE A 85 4.97 -14.19 10.82
N ASP A 86 5.24 -13.86 12.08
CA ASP A 86 6.34 -12.97 12.44
C ASP A 86 7.66 -13.73 12.40
N ALA A 87 7.67 -15.00 12.83
CA ALA A 87 8.84 -15.87 12.74
C ALA A 87 9.31 -16.03 11.29
N GLU A 88 8.39 -16.27 10.35
CA GLU A 88 8.67 -16.32 8.92
C GLU A 88 9.17 -14.98 8.38
N ALA A 89 8.52 -13.86 8.75
CA ALA A 89 8.93 -12.53 8.32
C ALA A 89 10.34 -12.16 8.83
N TYR A 90 10.72 -12.60 10.03
CA TYR A 90 12.08 -12.42 10.54
C TYR A 90 13.10 -13.33 9.85
N ALA A 91 12.70 -14.53 9.42
CA ALA A 91 13.54 -15.43 8.64
C ALA A 91 13.80 -14.90 7.22
N LEU A 92 12.81 -14.23 6.61
CA LEU A 92 12.89 -13.76 5.22
C LEU A 92 13.79 -12.53 5.00
N GLY A 93 14.30 -11.88 6.05
CA GLY A 93 15.22 -10.73 5.92
C GLY A 93 14.56 -9.54 5.22
N LYS A 94 14.12 -8.54 5.98
CA LYS A 94 13.41 -7.37 5.44
C LYS A 94 14.28 -6.62 4.41
N LYS A 95 13.96 -6.76 3.13
CA LYS A 95 14.42 -5.83 2.09
C LYS A 95 13.51 -4.62 2.13
N GLU A 96 13.93 -3.57 2.83
CA GLU A 96 13.23 -2.29 2.78
C GLU A 96 13.46 -1.67 1.40
N ARG A 97 12.41 -1.58 0.58
CA ARG A 97 12.42 -0.72 -0.61
C ARG A 97 11.97 0.67 -0.14
N PRO A 98 12.84 1.69 -0.19
CA PRO A 98 12.46 3.04 0.18
C PRO A 98 11.23 3.49 -0.63
N PRO A 99 10.24 4.18 -0.04
CA PRO A 99 9.06 4.66 -0.77
C PRO A 99 9.37 5.62 -1.94
N PHE A 100 10.61 6.09 -2.05
CA PHE A 100 11.04 7.11 -3.01
C PHE A 100 12.18 6.67 -3.94
N VAL A 101 12.55 5.38 -4.00
CA VAL A 101 13.44 4.93 -5.09
C VAL A 101 12.61 4.83 -6.38
N PRO A 102 12.93 5.60 -7.44
CA PRO A 102 12.31 5.45 -8.74
C PRO A 102 12.34 4.00 -9.18
N ARG A 103 11.26 3.55 -9.83
CA ARG A 103 11.02 2.15 -10.16
C ARG A 103 12.09 1.57 -11.10
N GLU A 104 12.80 2.46 -11.80
CA GLU A 104 13.82 2.21 -12.83
C GLU A 104 15.05 1.39 -12.41
N ALA A 105 15.31 1.17 -11.11
CA ALA A 105 16.54 0.53 -10.63
C ALA A 105 16.34 -0.76 -9.83
N SER A 106 15.16 -1.39 -9.90
CA SER A 106 15.02 -2.77 -9.42
C SER A 106 15.34 -3.73 -10.56
N SER A 107 16.58 -4.23 -10.55
CA SER A 107 16.96 -5.50 -11.16
C SER A 107 16.19 -6.62 -10.44
N SER A 108 14.94 -6.82 -10.84
CA SER A 108 14.34 -8.14 -10.93
C SER A 108 14.40 -8.52 -12.40
N GLU A 109 14.87 -9.73 -12.68
CA GLU A 109 14.76 -10.40 -13.97
C GLU A 109 13.26 -10.65 -14.23
N ASP A 110 12.51 -9.58 -14.46
CA ASP A 110 11.24 -9.64 -15.15
C ASP A 110 11.64 -9.83 -16.61
N GLU A 111 11.60 -11.08 -17.06
CA GLU A 111 11.40 -11.39 -18.48
C GLU A 111 10.20 -10.55 -18.90
N ALA A 112 10.46 -9.38 -19.48
CA ALA A 112 9.43 -8.45 -19.87
C ALA A 112 8.63 -9.17 -20.95
N ASP A 113 7.45 -9.67 -20.56
CA ASP A 113 6.45 -10.11 -21.52
C ASP A 113 6.36 -9.00 -22.57
N PRO A 114 6.54 -9.32 -23.87
CA PRO A 114 6.62 -8.32 -24.91
C PRO A 114 5.36 -7.46 -24.84
N ILE A 115 5.56 -6.13 -24.77
CA ILE A 115 4.46 -5.17 -24.68
C ILE A 115 3.50 -5.46 -25.84
N PRO A 116 2.21 -5.74 -25.57
CA PRO A 116 1.28 -6.07 -26.63
C PRO A 116 1.13 -4.87 -27.57
N ASP A 117 1.07 -5.16 -28.86
CA ASP A 117 0.99 -4.14 -29.94
C ASP A 117 -0.21 -3.18 -29.77
N GLU A 118 -1.24 -3.58 -29.02
CA GLU A 118 -2.40 -2.73 -28.67
C GLU A 118 -2.02 -1.51 -27.80
N LEU A 119 -0.89 -1.56 -27.09
CA LEU A 119 -0.40 -0.49 -26.23
C LEU A 119 0.63 0.42 -26.93
N LEU A 120 1.01 0.08 -28.16
CA LEU A 120 1.95 0.85 -28.96
C LEU A 120 1.19 1.89 -29.80
N CYS A 121 1.77 3.08 -29.90
CA CYS A 121 1.27 4.13 -30.77
C CYS A 121 1.51 3.71 -32.24
N PRO A 122 0.49 3.68 -33.10
CA PRO A 122 0.67 3.32 -34.52
C PRO A 122 1.55 4.28 -35.33
N ILE A 123 1.89 5.45 -34.76
CA ILE A 123 2.71 6.49 -35.42
C ILE A 123 4.19 6.30 -35.09
N CYS A 124 4.55 6.18 -33.80
CA CYS A 124 5.94 6.04 -33.36
C CYS A 124 6.35 4.60 -33.01
N ASN A 125 5.41 3.65 -32.96
CA ASN A 125 5.61 2.26 -32.53
C ASN A 125 6.21 2.10 -31.11
N ASP A 126 6.10 3.13 -30.28
CA ASP A 126 6.49 3.12 -28.87
C ASP A 126 5.26 3.09 -27.97
N LEU A 127 5.45 2.77 -26.68
CA LEU A 127 4.39 2.79 -25.68
C LEU A 127 3.71 4.17 -25.66
N MET A 128 2.38 4.18 -25.81
CA MET A 128 1.62 5.42 -25.89
C MET A 128 1.87 6.31 -24.67
N SER A 129 2.30 7.55 -24.92
CA SER A 129 2.50 8.59 -23.90
C SER A 129 1.41 9.64 -24.05
N ASP A 130 0.65 9.88 -22.98
CA ASP A 130 -0.53 10.77 -22.98
C ASP A 130 -1.52 10.45 -24.12
N ALA A 131 -2.10 9.25 -24.07
CA ALA A 131 -2.92 8.73 -25.17
C ALA A 131 -4.20 9.54 -25.40
N VAL A 132 -4.42 9.99 -26.64
CA VAL A 132 -5.63 10.66 -27.13
C VAL A 132 -6.39 9.74 -28.08
N VAL A 133 -7.73 9.76 -28.03
CA VAL A 133 -8.61 8.90 -28.85
C VAL A 133 -9.23 9.68 -30.00
N ILE A 134 -9.13 9.15 -31.22
CA ILE A 134 -9.81 9.73 -32.39
C ILE A 134 -11.31 9.41 -32.32
N PRO A 135 -12.20 10.43 -32.33
CA PRO A 135 -13.64 10.23 -32.14
C PRO A 135 -14.35 9.53 -33.32
N CYS A 136 -13.71 9.38 -34.49
CA CYS A 136 -14.32 8.72 -35.64
C CYS A 136 -14.18 7.19 -35.65
N CYS A 137 -13.12 6.65 -35.03
CA CYS A 137 -12.80 5.21 -35.08
C CYS A 137 -12.38 4.62 -33.73
N GLY A 138 -12.17 5.43 -32.70
CA GLY A 138 -11.79 4.96 -31.37
C GLY A 138 -10.32 4.56 -31.23
N ASN A 139 -9.46 4.87 -32.20
CA ASN A 139 -8.02 4.57 -32.13
C ASN A 139 -7.29 5.54 -31.21
N SER A 140 -6.35 5.03 -30.40
CA SER A 140 -5.50 5.80 -29.50
C SER A 140 -4.10 6.06 -30.08
N TYR A 141 -3.55 7.24 -29.82
CA TYR A 141 -2.23 7.68 -30.26
C TYR A 141 -1.60 8.63 -29.21
N CYS A 142 -0.29 8.86 -29.24
CA CYS A 142 0.36 9.81 -28.32
C CYS A 142 -0.08 11.25 -28.61
N ASP A 143 -0.26 12.09 -27.58
CA ASP A 143 -0.61 13.52 -27.73
C ASP A 143 0.38 14.27 -28.66
N ASP A 144 1.68 14.02 -28.45
CA ASP A 144 2.78 14.65 -29.18
C ASP A 144 3.06 14.03 -30.55
N CYS A 145 2.41 12.90 -30.89
CA CYS A 145 2.45 12.40 -32.25
C CYS A 145 1.53 13.27 -33.11
N GLU A 146 2.02 14.47 -33.42
CA GLU A 146 1.39 15.43 -34.33
C GLU A 146 0.98 14.66 -35.58
N LEU A 147 -0.32 14.67 -35.86
CA LEU A 147 -0.95 14.04 -37.02
C LEU A 147 -0.45 14.72 -38.30
N THR A 148 0.83 14.51 -38.62
CA THR A 148 1.55 15.09 -39.73
C THR A 148 1.17 14.30 -40.97
N GLN A 149 0.15 14.80 -41.66
CA GLN A 149 -0.17 14.57 -43.07
C GLN A 149 -0.10 13.11 -43.57
N GLU A 150 -1.01 12.25 -43.12
CA GLU A 150 -1.56 11.19 -44.00
C GLU A 150 -2.92 10.64 -43.53
N PHE A 151 -3.85 11.55 -43.16
CA PHE A 151 -5.29 11.25 -43.10
C PHE A 151 -5.91 10.91 -44.48
N SER A 152 -5.12 10.67 -45.53
CA SER A 152 -5.59 10.44 -46.90
C SER A 152 -5.10 9.16 -47.57
N ASN A 153 -4.71 8.11 -46.82
CA ASN A 153 -4.45 6.81 -47.45
C ASN A 153 -4.93 5.55 -46.72
N PHE A 154 -5.75 5.67 -45.66
CA PHE A 154 -6.50 4.51 -45.14
C PHE A 154 -8.00 4.66 -45.41
N SER A 155 -8.36 4.90 -46.67
CA SER A 155 -9.59 4.32 -47.20
C SER A 155 -9.34 2.83 -47.47
N SER A 156 -9.00 2.07 -46.43
CA SER A 156 -9.29 0.64 -46.43
C SER A 156 -10.61 0.48 -45.70
N PRO A 157 -11.66 -0.08 -46.33
CA PRO A 157 -12.91 -0.34 -45.64
C PRO A 157 -12.58 -1.24 -44.45
N ALA A 158 -13.01 -0.85 -43.25
CA ALA A 158 -12.96 -1.74 -42.10
C ALA A 158 -13.53 -3.12 -42.53
N PRO A 159 -12.88 -4.25 -42.20
CA PRO A 159 -13.53 -5.54 -42.38
C PRO A 159 -14.86 -5.50 -41.63
N PRO A 160 -15.94 -6.10 -42.18
CA PRO A 160 -17.23 -6.13 -41.51
C PRO A 160 -17.06 -6.85 -40.18
N HIS A 161 -16.99 -6.10 -39.09
CA HIS A 161 -17.10 -6.66 -37.76
C HIS A 161 -18.54 -7.18 -37.64
N PRO A 162 -18.76 -8.44 -37.23
CA PRO A 162 -20.09 -8.92 -36.94
C PRO A 162 -20.65 -8.08 -35.80
N THR A 163 -21.64 -7.25 -36.10
CA THR A 163 -22.38 -6.55 -35.05
C THR A 163 -23.06 -7.62 -34.19
N PRO A 164 -22.90 -7.59 -32.86
CA PRO A 164 -23.67 -8.48 -32.00
C PRO A 164 -25.15 -8.15 -32.23
N PRO A 165 -26.03 -9.16 -32.38
CA PRO A 165 -27.45 -8.91 -32.53
C PRO A 165 -27.93 -8.12 -31.32
N THR A 166 -28.53 -6.95 -31.57
CA THR A 166 -29.16 -6.14 -30.53
C THR A 166 -30.20 -7.00 -29.82
N PRO A 167 -30.16 -7.11 -28.47
CA PRO A 167 -31.22 -7.79 -27.75
C PRO A 167 -32.48 -6.97 -27.93
N ARG A 168 -33.42 -7.54 -28.68
CA ARG A 168 -34.76 -6.98 -28.90
C ARG A 168 -35.48 -6.99 -27.56
N LEU A 169 -35.46 -5.84 -26.86
CA LEU A 169 -36.32 -5.59 -25.70
C LEU A 169 -37.77 -5.50 -26.20
N THR A 170 -38.41 -6.66 -26.39
CA THR A 170 -39.88 -6.69 -26.42
C THR A 170 -40.34 -6.52 -24.99
N GLY A 171 -40.68 -5.28 -24.65
CA GLY A 171 -41.34 -4.91 -23.43
C GLY A 171 -42.63 -5.70 -23.27
N ASP A 172 -42.75 -6.30 -22.09
CA ASP A 172 -43.98 -6.81 -21.52
C ASP A 172 -44.99 -5.65 -21.44
N LEU A 173 -46.03 -5.74 -22.26
CA LEU A 173 -47.28 -5.01 -22.06
C LEU A 173 -48.35 -6.07 -21.78
N GLY A 174 -48.35 -6.60 -20.56
CA GLY A 174 -49.54 -7.24 -20.03
C GLY A 174 -50.70 -6.25 -19.89
N PRO A 175 -51.93 -6.71 -20.18
CA PRO A 175 -53.06 -6.26 -19.38
C PRO A 175 -53.86 -7.46 -18.85
N HIS A 176 -54.16 -7.39 -17.56
CA HIS A 176 -55.45 -7.73 -16.94
C HIS A 176 -56.28 -8.87 -17.52
N PHE A 177 -56.50 -9.93 -16.72
CA PHE A 177 -57.80 -10.60 -16.45
C PHE A 177 -57.55 -11.55 -15.26
N ALA A 178 -58.02 -11.30 -14.03
CA ALA A 178 -59.39 -11.41 -13.55
C ALA A 178 -60.05 -12.79 -13.84
N ARG A 179 -59.71 -13.81 -13.04
CA ARG A 179 -60.67 -14.67 -12.32
C ARG A 179 -59.97 -15.69 -11.43
#